data_AF-E3RVR6-F1
#
_entry.id   AF-E3RVR6-F1
#
_cell.length_a   1.000
_cell.length_b   1.000
_cell.length_c   1.000
_cell.angle_alpha   90.00
_cell.angle_beta   90.00
_cell.angle_gamma   90.00
#
_symmetry.space_group_name_H-M   'P 1'
#
loop_
_entity.id
_entity.type
_entity.pdbx_description
1 polymer ?
#
loop_
_entity_poly.entity_id
_entity_poly.type
_entity_poly.pdbx_seq_one_letter_code
_entity_poly.pdbx_strand_id
1 'polypeptide(L)'
;MAELLGLPDELLLAIANGVQGDTKIAYRNLKFLALSCRRIRPIAQEALHEEVVIWRTQSLRGPNNLTCLVRTLVQRPDLALKVKKLDMGIIGNPIMHSTDCSKLMDTEDEGCTCGFKRILSLCIETLGTARTNNGLALYNHDWASNIQAGLQLAVVGLILCITPYLESLTLDYRKQKLGVSGFYTIPIAFEHFSLNDLFGSVTQFSGFSVERIKGFTKLSQLTTNTFPPSQLICLPQLKGLEFGLLDDHWNQSSAYLRLINLTGTTLSRTLTHLSVRLDKLALYSDRVILVHGIYGHLNDTIKRLTSLEYLFLQFGSEWGKEFDPRLGDLSEASYDYVTSELESLSLTHLALDVEDIRKSWRNENDETLFEEIRPMTSFRKLPKLRSITAPEGALISEDGFVCCLPATIESIGIIVAKYGTFKFIRHILSHQGQWPNVKSIKLERGYDIRELYTNIYPGMFHDDDDDDDDEVSHLFCDSDCECYCDNECYCDNLYCNNDWHGDYTHWREFFKEDRAVFQGSQSSDVFVEIVKEKLACRKEWSG
;
A
#
# COMPACT_ATOMS: atom_id res chain seq x y z
N MET A 1 -2.14 39.73 13.41
CA MET A 1 -0.97 39.38 12.58
C MET A 1 0.38 39.66 13.26
N ALA A 2 0.57 40.79 13.96
CA ALA A 2 1.82 41.07 14.67
C ALA A 2 2.17 40.01 15.75
N GLU A 3 1.17 39.45 16.42
CA GLU A 3 1.36 38.40 17.43
C GLU A 3 1.85 37.07 16.84
N LEU A 4 1.36 36.69 15.65
CA LEU A 4 1.80 35.46 14.98
C LEU A 4 3.26 35.54 14.54
N LEU A 5 3.69 36.69 13.99
CA LEU A 5 5.08 36.90 13.55
C LEU A 5 6.07 37.06 14.71
N GLY A 6 5.56 37.28 15.93
CA GLY A 6 6.34 37.33 17.16
C GLY A 6 6.57 35.96 17.82
N LEU A 7 5.98 34.89 17.28
CA LEU A 7 6.18 33.53 17.80
C LEU A 7 7.60 33.01 17.48
N PRO A 8 8.18 32.18 18.37
CA PRO A 8 9.38 31.40 18.08
C PRO A 8 9.20 30.48 16.86
N ASP A 9 10.31 30.17 16.18
CA ASP A 9 10.31 29.34 14.96
C ASP A 9 9.77 27.94 15.23
N GLU A 10 10.05 27.39 16.42
CA GLU A 10 9.59 26.07 16.83
C GLU A 10 8.06 26.00 16.91
N LEU A 11 7.42 27.07 17.42
CA LEU A 11 5.96 27.14 17.48
C LEU A 11 5.36 27.38 16.11
N LEU A 12 5.99 28.20 15.27
CA LEU A 12 5.54 28.40 13.90
C LEU A 12 5.66 27.12 13.06
N LEU A 13 6.72 26.33 13.27
CA LEU A 13 6.89 25.04 12.62
C LEU A 13 5.87 24.02 13.13
N ALA A 14 5.59 23.99 14.43
CA ALA A 14 4.52 23.16 14.99
C ALA A 14 3.14 23.54 14.42
N ILE A 15 2.87 24.84 14.24
CA ILE A 15 1.64 25.31 13.58
C ILE A 15 1.61 24.86 12.13
N ALA A 16 2.72 25.03 11.38
CA ALA A 16 2.80 24.62 9.98
C ALA A 16 2.60 23.10 9.81
N ASN A 17 3.23 22.29 10.66
CA ASN A 17 3.04 20.85 10.71
C ASN A 17 1.63 20.47 11.18
N GLY A 18 0.98 21.30 12.00
CA GLY A 18 -0.42 21.13 12.40
C GLY A 18 -1.44 21.45 11.29
N VAL A 19 -1.02 22.04 10.16
CA VAL A 19 -1.86 22.20 8.96
C VAL A 19 -1.96 20.88 8.15
N GLN A 20 -1.47 19.77 8.71
CA GLN A 20 -1.60 18.43 8.16
C GLN A 20 -3.08 18.00 8.16
N GLY A 21 -3.62 17.79 6.97
CA GLY A 21 -4.88 17.14 6.66
C GLY A 21 -4.65 16.27 5.42
N ASP A 22 -5.62 16.17 4.51
CA ASP A 22 -5.36 15.64 3.16
C ASP A 22 -4.10 16.29 2.57
N THR A 23 -3.17 15.47 2.06
CA THR A 23 -1.87 15.90 1.54
C THR A 23 -1.99 16.96 0.45
N LYS A 24 -3.04 16.91 -0.39
CA LYS A 24 -3.31 17.94 -1.40
C LYS A 24 -3.64 19.30 -0.75
N ILE A 25 -4.47 19.29 0.29
CA ILE A 25 -4.87 20.48 1.05
C ILE A 25 -3.68 21.03 1.83
N ALA A 26 -2.92 20.16 2.50
CA ALA A 26 -1.73 20.52 3.25
C ALA A 26 -0.68 21.19 2.35
N TYR A 27 -0.38 20.61 1.18
CA TYR A 27 0.54 21.21 0.20
C TYR A 27 0.07 22.60 -0.24
N ARG A 28 -1.21 22.74 -0.60
CA ARG A 28 -1.79 24.01 -1.04
C ARG A 28 -1.69 25.07 0.06
N ASN A 29 -2.02 24.72 1.30
CA ASN A 29 -1.99 25.63 2.44
C ASN A 29 -0.56 26.05 2.79
N LEU A 30 0.38 25.11 2.86
CA LEU A 30 1.80 25.39 3.12
C LEU A 30 2.43 26.22 2.01
N LYS A 31 2.05 25.99 0.74
CA LYS A 31 2.48 26.83 -0.38
C LYS A 31 1.97 28.26 -0.23
N PHE A 32 0.69 28.46 0.08
CA PHE A 32 0.15 29.80 0.32
C PHE A 32 0.80 30.47 1.53
N LEU A 33 1.07 29.71 2.59
CA LEU A 33 1.78 30.20 3.76
C LEU A 33 3.20 30.68 3.39
N ALA A 34 3.92 29.91 2.57
CA ALA A 34 5.26 30.26 2.09
C ALA A 34 5.27 31.52 1.20
N LEU A 35 4.16 31.78 0.49
CA LEU A 35 3.99 32.95 -0.38
C LEU A 35 3.48 34.18 0.39
N SER A 36 2.77 33.99 1.50
CA SER A 36 2.13 35.07 2.26
C SER A 36 3.10 36.06 2.92
N CYS A 37 4.19 35.56 3.52
CA CYS A 37 5.12 36.39 4.29
C CYS A 37 6.57 35.89 4.19
N ARG A 38 7.54 36.81 4.07
CA ARG A 38 8.98 36.48 4.04
C ARG A 38 9.47 35.81 5.32
N ARG A 39 8.89 36.15 6.48
CA ARG A 39 9.28 35.60 7.80
C ARG A 39 8.87 34.13 7.95
N ILE A 40 7.68 33.78 7.46
CA ILE A 40 7.11 32.44 7.59
C ILE A 40 7.59 31.52 6.47
N ARG A 41 8.02 32.08 5.33
CA ARG A 41 8.54 31.33 4.20
C ARG A 41 9.52 30.19 4.55
N PRO A 42 10.62 30.40 5.30
CA PRO A 42 11.54 29.31 5.61
C PRO A 42 10.87 28.19 6.40
N ILE A 43 10.00 28.52 7.35
CA ILE A 43 9.25 27.56 8.18
C ILE A 43 8.26 26.75 7.33
N ALA A 44 7.49 27.44 6.48
CA ALA A 44 6.55 26.79 5.58
C ALA A 44 7.27 25.92 4.54
N GLN A 45 8.44 26.34 4.04
CA GLN A 45 9.27 25.55 3.14
C GLN A 45 9.85 24.32 3.82
N GLU A 46 10.26 24.43 5.09
CA GLU A 46 10.74 23.28 5.87
C GLU A 46 9.63 22.24 6.05
N ALA A 47 8.45 22.66 6.53
CA ALA A 47 7.29 21.78 6.66
C ALA A 47 6.89 21.15 5.31
N LEU A 48 6.89 21.93 4.22
CA LEU A 48 6.53 21.46 2.88
C LEU A 48 7.46 20.36 2.33
N HIS A 49 8.73 20.37 2.73
CA HIS A 49 9.72 19.41 2.23
C HIS A 49 10.03 18.29 3.23
N GLU A 50 9.43 18.29 4.42
CA GLU A 50 9.54 17.18 5.37
C GLU A 50 8.83 15.93 4.82
N GLU A 51 7.66 16.12 4.21
CA GLU A 51 6.85 15.10 3.55
C GLU A 51 6.51 15.55 2.12
N VAL A 52 7.19 14.96 1.14
CA VAL A 52 7.04 15.34 -0.27
C VAL A 52 6.19 14.31 -1.00
N VAL A 53 5.11 14.78 -1.63
CA VAL A 53 4.16 13.96 -2.36
C VAL A 53 4.10 14.39 -3.83
N ILE A 54 4.33 13.47 -4.78
CA ILE A 54 4.32 13.72 -6.23
C ILE A 54 3.57 12.61 -6.97
N TRP A 55 2.26 12.77 -7.18
CA TRP A 55 1.44 11.80 -7.92
C TRP A 55 1.34 12.07 -9.43
N ARG A 56 1.55 13.33 -9.85
CA ARG A 56 1.53 13.74 -11.27
C ARG A 56 2.94 14.10 -11.73
N THR A 57 3.63 13.13 -12.32
CA THR A 57 4.96 13.29 -12.91
C THR A 57 4.93 13.53 -14.43
N GLN A 58 3.78 13.35 -15.08
CA GLN A 58 3.62 13.75 -16.49
C GLN A 58 3.33 15.23 -16.59
N SER A 59 4.19 15.96 -17.29
CA SER A 59 3.84 17.26 -17.84
C SER A 59 4.00 17.18 -19.35
N LEU A 60 2.90 17.27 -20.08
CA LEU A 60 2.91 17.38 -21.54
C LEU A 60 3.47 18.74 -22.00
N ARG A 61 3.46 19.74 -21.11
CA ARG A 61 3.91 21.11 -21.37
C ARG A 61 4.55 21.72 -20.12
N GLY A 62 5.88 21.83 -20.11
CA GLY A 62 6.65 22.51 -19.05
C GLY A 62 7.47 21.56 -18.16
N PRO A 63 8.11 22.10 -17.11
CA PRO A 63 9.03 21.34 -16.29
C PRO A 63 8.28 20.30 -15.46
N ASN A 64 8.80 19.08 -15.42
CA ASN A 64 8.26 17.99 -14.61
C ASN A 64 8.45 18.31 -13.11
N ASN A 65 7.44 18.05 -12.28
CA ASN A 65 7.48 18.23 -10.82
C ASN A 65 8.70 17.55 -10.17
N LEU A 66 9.07 16.36 -10.65
CA LEU A 66 10.24 15.62 -10.20
C LEU A 66 11.54 16.38 -10.48
N THR A 67 11.65 16.98 -11.68
CA THR A 67 12.82 17.82 -12.03
C THR A 67 12.85 19.11 -11.21
N CYS A 68 11.68 19.71 -10.91
CA CYS A 68 11.60 20.88 -10.04
C CYS A 68 12.04 20.56 -8.61
N LEU A 69 11.63 19.41 -8.07
CA LEU A 69 12.05 18.93 -6.77
C LEU A 69 13.58 18.75 -6.72
N VAL A 70 14.16 18.00 -7.66
CA VAL A 70 15.62 17.80 -7.69
C VAL A 70 16.37 19.12 -7.74
N ARG A 71 15.97 20.03 -8.63
CA ARG A 71 16.60 21.35 -8.71
C ARG A 71 16.53 22.08 -7.37
N THR A 72 15.37 22.02 -6.70
CA THR A 72 15.18 22.66 -5.40
C THR A 72 16.09 22.04 -4.34
N LEU A 73 16.11 20.70 -4.22
CA LEU A 73 16.92 20.00 -3.22
C LEU A 73 18.43 20.17 -3.43
N VAL A 74 18.88 20.23 -4.69
CA VAL A 74 20.30 20.50 -5.00
C VAL A 74 20.68 21.96 -4.68
N GLN A 75 19.81 22.93 -5.01
CA GLN A 75 20.06 24.35 -4.73
C GLN A 75 19.88 24.72 -3.25
N ARG A 76 19.11 23.93 -2.50
CA ARG A 76 18.80 24.10 -1.08
C ARG A 76 19.12 22.80 -0.34
N PRO A 77 20.41 22.47 -0.15
CA PRO A 77 20.81 21.25 0.55
C PRO A 77 20.28 21.21 1.98
N ASP A 78 20.03 22.37 2.60
CA ASP A 78 19.37 22.48 3.90
C ASP A 78 17.96 21.86 3.90
N LEU A 79 17.20 22.01 2.81
CA LEU A 79 15.88 21.36 2.66
C LEU A 79 16.02 19.86 2.37
N ALA A 80 17.04 19.45 1.62
CA ALA A 80 17.30 18.02 1.36
C ALA A 80 17.59 17.23 2.64
N LEU A 81 18.18 17.87 3.65
CA LEU A 81 18.37 17.31 5.00
C LEU A 81 17.07 17.26 5.83
N LYS A 82 15.97 17.85 5.37
CA LYS A 82 14.69 17.86 6.10
C LYS A 82 13.71 16.84 5.55
N VAL A 83 13.94 16.32 4.35
CA VAL A 83 13.10 15.28 3.73
C VAL A 83 13.15 13.99 4.55
N LYS A 84 12.00 13.61 5.13
CA LYS A 84 11.80 12.36 5.88
C LYS A 84 10.88 11.38 5.17
N LYS A 85 9.91 11.88 4.41
CA LYS A 85 8.98 11.04 3.65
C LYS A 85 8.97 11.47 2.18
N LEU A 86 9.04 10.50 1.29
CA LEU A 86 8.87 10.69 -0.15
C LEU A 86 7.78 9.77 -0.66
N ASP A 87 6.75 10.33 -1.26
CA ASP A 87 5.68 9.60 -1.92
C ASP A 87 5.59 10.02 -3.39
N MET A 88 5.78 9.07 -4.30
CA MET A 88 5.95 9.35 -5.72
C MET A 88 5.23 8.34 -6.61
N GLY A 89 4.38 8.86 -7.49
CA GLY A 89 3.86 8.19 -8.67
C GLY A 89 4.83 8.28 -9.85
N ILE A 90 5.50 7.18 -10.15
CA ILE A 90 6.57 7.09 -11.14
C ILE A 90 6.13 6.36 -12.39
N ILE A 91 6.48 6.89 -13.56
CA ILE A 91 6.26 6.22 -14.84
C ILE A 91 7.54 5.59 -15.36
N GLY A 92 7.46 4.31 -15.68
CA GLY A 92 8.60 3.50 -16.14
C GLY A 92 9.03 3.73 -17.57
N ASN A 93 8.18 4.33 -18.40
CA ASN A 93 8.60 4.73 -19.73
C ASN A 93 9.42 6.00 -19.68
N PRO A 94 10.38 6.16 -20.61
CA PRO A 94 10.93 7.47 -20.93
C PRO A 94 9.78 8.43 -21.14
N ILE A 95 9.73 9.53 -20.38
CA ILE A 95 8.80 10.61 -20.71
C ILE A 95 9.20 11.06 -22.11
N MET A 96 8.32 10.85 -23.09
CA MET A 96 8.61 11.31 -24.43
C MET A 96 8.84 12.82 -24.34
N HIS A 97 10.08 13.21 -24.61
CA HIS A 97 10.42 14.55 -25.04
C HIS A 97 9.33 14.97 -26.03
N SER A 98 8.76 16.17 -25.89
CA SER A 98 7.82 16.66 -26.90
C SER A 98 8.47 16.48 -28.28
N THR A 99 7.68 16.29 -29.34
CA THR A 99 8.17 16.19 -30.73
C THR A 99 9.12 17.35 -31.11
N ASP A 100 9.04 18.46 -30.38
CA ASP A 100 9.98 19.58 -30.44
C ASP A 100 11.33 19.28 -29.76
N CYS A 101 11.35 18.66 -28.58
CA CYS A 101 12.59 18.31 -27.86
C CYS A 101 13.45 17.26 -28.58
N SER A 102 12.85 16.28 -29.29
CA SER A 102 13.64 15.30 -30.08
C SER A 102 14.36 15.94 -31.27
N LYS A 103 13.79 17.00 -31.86
CA LYS A 103 14.42 17.77 -32.96
C LYS A 103 15.50 18.74 -32.46
N LEU A 104 15.44 19.10 -31.18
CA LEU A 104 16.38 20.02 -30.51
C LEU A 104 17.56 19.29 -29.84
N MET A 105 17.57 17.96 -29.80
CA MET A 105 18.69 17.18 -29.25
C MET A 105 19.94 17.23 -30.13
N ASP A 106 19.77 17.43 -31.45
CA ASP A 106 20.87 17.55 -32.42
C ASP A 106 21.48 18.97 -32.48
N THR A 107 20.84 19.94 -31.82
CA THR A 107 21.32 21.32 -31.74
C THR A 107 21.74 21.62 -30.31
N GLU A 108 22.97 22.08 -30.09
CA GLU A 108 23.56 22.24 -28.76
C GLU A 108 22.81 23.21 -27.81
N ASP A 109 21.82 23.97 -28.30
CA ASP A 109 21.18 25.09 -27.60
C ASP A 109 19.74 24.87 -27.09
N GLU A 110 19.59 25.06 -25.77
CA GLU A 110 18.54 25.74 -24.99
C GLU A 110 17.02 25.55 -25.22
N GLY A 111 16.54 24.80 -26.21
CA GLY A 111 15.11 24.79 -26.56
C GLY A 111 14.20 23.83 -25.76
N CYS A 112 14.76 22.81 -25.10
CA CYS A 112 13.93 21.78 -24.47
C CYS A 112 13.49 22.17 -23.05
N THR A 113 12.18 22.33 -22.84
CA THR A 113 11.58 22.79 -21.58
C THR A 113 11.34 21.69 -20.54
N CYS A 114 11.64 20.43 -20.87
CA CYS A 114 11.39 19.28 -20.00
C CYS A 114 12.29 19.25 -18.74
N GLY A 115 13.41 19.97 -18.76
CA GLY A 115 14.31 20.14 -17.60
C GLY A 115 15.38 19.05 -17.41
N PHE A 116 15.30 17.90 -18.08
CA PHE A 116 16.21 16.77 -17.85
C PHE A 116 17.69 17.06 -18.16
N LYS A 117 18.02 17.85 -19.19
CA LYS A 117 19.42 18.28 -19.47
C LYS A 117 20.03 19.09 -18.31
N ARG A 118 19.21 19.95 -17.68
CA ARG A 118 19.62 20.71 -16.50
C ARG A 118 19.80 19.79 -15.29
N ILE A 119 18.91 18.81 -15.11
CA ILE A 119 19.05 17.80 -14.05
C ILE A 119 20.29 16.94 -14.24
N LEU A 120 20.61 16.54 -15.46
CA LEU A 120 21.84 15.82 -15.75
C LEU A 120 23.07 16.64 -15.34
N SER A 121 23.09 17.94 -15.67
CA SER A 121 24.18 18.84 -15.28
C SER A 121 24.32 18.91 -13.75
N LEU A 122 23.20 19.07 -13.03
CA LEU A 122 23.19 19.06 -11.56
C LEU A 122 23.63 17.70 -10.98
N CYS A 123 23.27 16.59 -11.62
CA CYS A 123 23.70 15.25 -11.23
C CYS A 123 25.22 15.11 -11.34
N ILE A 124 25.81 15.57 -12.45
CA ILE A 124 27.26 15.58 -12.66
C ILE A 124 27.96 16.46 -11.63
N GLU A 125 27.44 17.66 -11.38
CA GLU A 125 28.01 18.58 -10.38
C GLU A 125 27.96 18.01 -8.96
N THR A 126 26.84 17.36 -8.60
CA THR A 126 26.60 16.86 -7.24
C THR A 126 27.28 15.52 -6.98
N LEU A 127 27.31 14.63 -7.97
CA LEU A 127 27.71 13.22 -7.82
C LEU A 127 28.88 12.80 -8.71
N GLY A 128 29.36 13.63 -9.64
CA GLY A 128 30.43 13.26 -10.57
C GLY A 128 31.76 12.90 -9.90
N THR A 129 32.01 13.46 -8.71
CA THR A 129 33.15 13.10 -7.86
C THR A 129 32.81 12.09 -6.77
N ALA A 130 31.52 11.78 -6.56
CA ALA A 130 31.11 10.81 -5.57
C ALA A 130 31.65 9.42 -5.93
N ARG A 131 32.25 8.76 -4.95
CA ARG A 131 32.80 7.42 -5.07
C ARG A 131 32.06 6.49 -4.10
N THR A 132 31.80 5.27 -4.55
CA THR A 132 31.56 4.13 -3.67
C THR A 132 32.85 3.82 -2.89
N ASN A 133 32.78 3.11 -1.75
CA ASN A 133 33.99 2.88 -0.94
C ASN A 133 35.06 2.00 -1.63
N ASN A 134 34.75 1.38 -2.77
CA ASN A 134 35.74 0.66 -3.57
C ASN A 134 36.43 1.58 -4.60
N GLY A 135 36.20 2.90 -4.50
CA GLY A 135 36.72 3.90 -5.42
C GLY A 135 35.97 4.00 -6.75
N LEU A 136 34.90 3.22 -6.97
CA LEU A 136 34.10 3.31 -8.19
C LEU A 136 33.25 4.57 -8.18
N ALA A 137 33.18 5.29 -9.29
CA ALA A 137 32.27 6.42 -9.44
C ALA A 137 30.82 5.94 -9.28
N LEU A 138 30.06 6.61 -8.42
CA LEU A 138 28.61 6.35 -8.31
C LEU A 138 27.90 6.77 -9.59
N TYR A 139 28.33 7.91 -10.14
CA TYR A 139 27.94 8.40 -11.45
C TYR A 139 28.58 7.57 -12.57
N ASN A 140 27.77 7.15 -13.55
CA ASN A 140 28.20 6.40 -14.73
C ASN A 140 27.42 6.88 -15.99
N HIS A 141 27.95 6.55 -17.18
CA HIS A 141 27.38 6.99 -18.46
C HIS A 141 25.96 6.43 -18.70
N ASP A 142 25.68 5.22 -18.23
CA ASP A 142 24.37 4.59 -18.43
C ASP A 142 23.30 5.30 -17.60
N TRP A 143 23.61 5.64 -16.35
CA TRP A 143 22.72 6.42 -15.49
C TRP A 143 22.48 7.82 -16.06
N ALA A 144 23.53 8.46 -16.57
CA ALA A 144 23.43 9.75 -17.25
C ALA A 144 22.50 9.69 -18.47
N SER A 145 22.63 8.63 -19.27
CA SER A 145 21.81 8.37 -20.44
C SER A 145 20.35 8.13 -20.04
N ASN A 146 20.10 7.43 -18.92
CA ASN A 146 18.76 7.24 -18.37
C ASN A 146 18.11 8.56 -17.92
N ILE A 147 18.85 9.43 -17.23
CA ILE A 147 18.37 10.76 -16.84
C ILE A 147 18.08 11.61 -18.09
N GLN A 148 18.96 11.58 -19.08
CA GLN A 148 18.79 12.33 -20.33
C GLN A 148 17.58 11.84 -21.14
N ALA A 149 17.35 10.52 -21.14
CA ALA A 149 16.19 9.90 -21.75
C ALA A 149 14.87 10.23 -21.03
N GLY A 150 14.91 10.87 -19.86
CA GLY A 150 13.71 11.21 -19.10
C GLY A 150 13.13 10.03 -18.31
N LEU A 151 13.96 9.03 -17.96
CA LEU A 151 13.55 7.96 -17.07
C LEU A 151 13.42 8.49 -15.64
N GLN A 152 12.21 8.48 -15.11
CA GLN A 152 11.91 9.06 -13.81
C GLN A 152 12.58 8.32 -12.66
N LEU A 153 12.68 6.99 -12.71
CA LEU A 153 13.40 6.19 -11.71
C LEU A 153 14.86 6.63 -11.56
N ALA A 154 15.54 6.96 -12.66
CA ALA A 154 16.91 7.43 -12.60
C ALA A 154 17.02 8.77 -11.83
N VAL A 155 16.00 9.62 -11.94
CA VAL A 155 15.91 10.88 -11.18
C VAL A 155 15.55 10.63 -9.71
N VAL A 156 14.70 9.64 -9.41
CA VAL A 156 14.47 9.17 -8.04
C VAL A 156 15.78 8.71 -7.39
N GLY A 157 16.62 7.97 -8.11
CA GLY A 157 17.96 7.60 -7.63
C GLY A 157 18.81 8.80 -7.23
N LEU A 158 18.71 9.92 -7.95
CA LEU A 158 19.41 11.16 -7.60
C LEU A 158 18.85 11.79 -6.32
N ILE A 159 17.52 11.83 -6.16
CA ILE A 159 16.87 12.30 -4.92
C ILE A 159 17.37 11.49 -3.72
N LEU A 160 17.36 10.15 -3.84
CA LEU A 160 17.86 9.25 -2.79
C LEU A 160 19.33 9.48 -2.46
N CYS A 161 20.15 9.95 -3.40
CA CYS A 161 21.55 10.29 -3.12
C CYS A 161 21.72 11.58 -2.30
N ILE A 162 20.71 12.46 -2.24
CA ILE A 162 20.78 13.77 -1.59
C ILE A 162 19.89 13.90 -0.34
N THR A 163 19.06 12.92 -0.01
CA THR A 163 18.14 12.92 1.15
C THR A 163 18.58 11.97 2.28
N PRO A 164 19.62 12.28 3.08
CA PRO A 164 20.20 11.36 4.06
C PRO A 164 19.30 10.99 5.25
N TYR A 165 18.18 11.69 5.43
CA TYR A 165 17.29 11.51 6.57
C TYR A 165 15.93 10.93 6.19
N LEU A 166 15.86 10.31 5.01
CA LEU A 166 14.65 9.63 4.54
C LEU A 166 14.32 8.43 5.44
N GLU A 167 13.11 8.44 5.99
CA GLU A 167 12.57 7.43 6.92
C GLU A 167 11.49 6.56 6.23
N SER A 168 10.73 7.14 5.28
CA SER A 168 9.70 6.44 4.50
C SER A 168 9.78 6.78 3.01
N LEU A 169 9.63 5.76 2.16
CA LEU A 169 9.63 5.87 0.71
C LEU A 169 8.44 5.09 0.12
N THR A 170 7.56 5.80 -0.58
CA THR A 170 6.48 5.21 -1.38
C THR A 170 6.78 5.40 -2.86
N LEU A 171 6.80 4.31 -3.61
CA LEU A 171 7.03 4.26 -5.06
C LEU A 171 5.87 3.52 -5.75
N ASP A 172 4.90 4.27 -6.24
CA ASP A 172 3.87 3.75 -7.15
C ASP A 172 4.41 3.78 -8.58
N TYR A 173 4.95 2.64 -9.02
CA TYR A 173 5.60 2.49 -10.31
C TYR A 173 4.65 1.94 -11.37
N ARG A 174 4.43 2.71 -12.43
CA ARG A 174 3.48 2.41 -13.50
C ARG A 174 4.21 2.38 -14.84
N LYS A 175 4.23 1.27 -15.57
CA LYS A 175 4.75 1.28 -16.95
C LYS A 175 3.60 1.43 -17.94
N GLN A 176 3.62 2.51 -18.70
CA GLN A 176 2.58 2.75 -19.69
C GLN A 176 2.81 1.85 -20.91
N LYS A 177 1.78 1.21 -21.48
CA LYS A 177 1.94 0.60 -22.82
C LYS A 177 1.79 1.70 -23.86
N LEU A 178 2.79 1.86 -24.72
CA LEU A 178 2.67 2.74 -25.89
C LEU A 178 1.70 2.09 -26.88
N GLY A 179 0.56 2.75 -27.14
CA GLY A 179 -0.39 2.32 -28.17
C GLY A 179 0.19 2.47 -29.57
N VAL A 180 -0.36 1.72 -30.53
CA VAL A 180 0.05 1.73 -31.96
C VAL A 180 -0.07 3.12 -32.59
N SER A 181 -0.95 3.98 -32.07
CA SER A 181 -1.17 5.35 -32.54
C SER A 181 -0.19 6.40 -31.97
N GLY A 182 0.75 6.01 -31.09
CA GLY A 182 1.66 6.97 -30.42
C GLY A 182 0.97 7.90 -29.41
N PHE A 183 -0.36 7.83 -29.30
CA PHE A 183 -1.15 8.48 -28.26
C PHE A 183 -1.67 7.41 -27.29
N TYR A 184 -1.53 7.69 -26.00
CA TYR A 184 -1.79 6.79 -24.89
C TYR A 184 -3.26 6.32 -24.85
N THR A 185 -3.52 5.01 -24.88
CA THR A 185 -4.91 4.52 -24.73
C THR A 185 -5.13 3.16 -24.04
N ILE A 186 -4.12 2.39 -23.57
CA ILE A 186 -4.41 1.06 -22.97
C ILE A 186 -3.43 0.66 -21.84
N PRO A 187 -3.80 -0.28 -20.94
CA PRO A 187 -3.62 -0.17 -19.49
C PRO A 187 -2.14 -0.32 -19.11
N ILE A 188 -1.81 0.30 -17.99
CA ILE A 188 -0.52 0.26 -17.32
C ILE A 188 -0.12 -1.21 -17.09
N ALA A 189 1.03 -1.61 -17.64
CA ALA A 189 1.67 -2.83 -17.16
C ALA A 189 2.45 -2.47 -15.91
N PHE A 190 2.29 -3.23 -14.84
CA PHE A 190 3.23 -3.17 -13.75
C PHE A 190 4.46 -3.99 -14.16
N GLU A 191 5.62 -3.35 -14.20
CA GLU A 191 6.90 -4.05 -14.34
C GLU A 191 7.69 -3.90 -13.05
N HIS A 192 8.54 -4.86 -12.73
CA HIS A 192 9.42 -4.70 -11.57
C HIS A 192 10.48 -3.65 -11.88
N PHE A 193 10.74 -2.75 -10.94
CA PHE A 193 11.90 -1.88 -11.04
C PHE A 193 13.13 -2.59 -10.49
N SER A 194 14.28 -2.34 -11.11
CA SER A 194 15.58 -2.81 -10.68
C SER A 194 16.38 -1.67 -10.05
N LEU A 195 17.43 -2.01 -9.31
CA LEU A 195 18.41 -1.00 -8.88
C LEU A 195 19.10 -0.32 -10.08
N ASN A 196 19.20 -0.99 -11.23
CA ASN A 196 19.80 -0.43 -12.44
C ASN A 196 18.95 0.73 -12.98
N ASP A 197 17.63 0.67 -12.81
CA ASP A 197 16.74 1.74 -13.23
C ASP A 197 16.93 3.00 -12.36
N LEU A 198 17.31 2.81 -11.09
CA LEU A 198 17.62 3.90 -10.16
C LEU A 198 19.03 4.46 -10.34
N PHE A 199 20.05 3.62 -10.53
CA PHE A 199 21.47 4.00 -10.41
C PHE A 199 22.34 3.65 -11.63
N GLY A 200 21.76 3.10 -12.70
CA GLY A 200 22.48 2.62 -13.88
C GLY A 200 23.30 1.36 -13.61
N SER A 201 24.32 1.09 -14.43
CA SER A 201 25.10 -0.15 -14.38
C SER A 201 26.04 -0.27 -13.17
N VAL A 202 26.20 0.77 -12.35
CA VAL A 202 27.04 0.74 -11.14
C VAL A 202 26.65 -0.36 -10.15
N THR A 203 25.38 -0.77 -10.18
CA THR A 203 24.78 -1.82 -9.35
C THR A 203 25.25 -3.23 -9.70
N GLN A 204 25.77 -3.44 -10.91
CA GLN A 204 26.26 -4.73 -11.39
C GLN A 204 27.68 -5.02 -10.89
N PHE A 205 28.38 -4.02 -10.35
CA PHE A 205 29.72 -4.18 -9.81
C PHE A 205 29.67 -4.84 -8.43
N SER A 206 30.53 -5.82 -8.19
CA SER A 206 30.62 -6.56 -6.93
C SER A 206 30.91 -5.70 -5.68
N GLY A 207 31.37 -4.46 -5.89
CA GLY A 207 31.62 -3.48 -4.83
C GLY A 207 30.45 -2.56 -4.48
N PHE A 208 29.35 -2.64 -5.22
CA PHE A 208 28.18 -1.81 -4.97
C PHE A 208 27.47 -2.25 -3.69
N SER A 209 27.12 -1.28 -2.85
CA SER A 209 26.38 -1.50 -1.61
C SER A 209 25.28 -0.47 -1.52
N VAL A 210 24.05 -0.95 -1.51
CA VAL A 210 22.85 -0.12 -1.47
C VAL A 210 22.75 0.69 -0.17
N GLU A 211 23.29 0.16 0.94
CA GLU A 211 23.33 0.80 2.26
C GLU A 211 24.08 2.14 2.28
N ARG A 212 24.91 2.41 1.25
CA ARG A 212 25.70 3.64 1.14
C ARG A 212 24.96 4.77 0.44
N ILE A 213 23.84 4.47 -0.21
CA ILE A 213 22.97 5.51 -0.75
C ILE A 213 22.34 6.23 0.44
N LYS A 214 22.57 7.54 0.53
CA LYS A 214 22.20 8.35 1.70
C LYS A 214 20.74 8.16 2.12
N GLY A 215 19.82 8.16 1.17
CA GLY A 215 18.39 7.96 1.39
C GLY A 215 17.98 6.58 1.88
N PHE A 216 18.87 5.58 1.84
CA PHE A 216 18.61 4.27 2.42
C PHE A 216 19.18 4.08 3.83
N THR A 217 19.98 5.04 4.31
CA THR A 217 20.67 4.90 5.61
C THR A 217 19.72 4.92 6.82
N LYS A 218 18.62 5.68 6.73
CA LYS A 218 17.57 5.77 7.76
C LYS A 218 16.23 5.19 7.32
N LEU A 219 16.16 4.61 6.12
CA LEU A 219 14.90 4.13 5.58
C LEU A 219 14.35 2.99 6.43
N SER A 220 13.19 3.23 7.03
CA SER A 220 12.53 2.31 7.95
C SER A 220 11.24 1.72 7.38
N GLN A 221 10.65 2.40 6.40
CA GLN A 221 9.45 1.98 5.70
C GLN A 221 9.65 2.11 4.18
N LEU A 222 9.26 1.07 3.45
CA LEU A 222 9.23 1.05 1.99
C LEU A 222 7.87 0.56 1.52
N THR A 223 7.23 1.32 0.65
CA THR A 223 5.98 0.95 0.00
C THR A 223 6.16 1.02 -1.50
N THR A 224 5.75 -0.03 -2.21
CA THR A 224 5.77 -0.01 -3.68
C THR A 224 4.73 -0.93 -4.26
N ASN A 225 4.07 -0.55 -5.34
CA ASN A 225 3.12 -1.44 -6.01
C ASN A 225 3.76 -2.65 -6.74
N THR A 226 5.07 -2.87 -6.62
CA THR A 226 5.78 -3.98 -7.27
C THR A 226 6.73 -4.69 -6.30
N PHE A 227 7.06 -5.96 -6.56
CA PHE A 227 8.05 -6.67 -5.73
C PHE A 227 9.42 -5.97 -5.79
N PRO A 228 9.98 -5.48 -4.67
CA PRO A 228 11.21 -4.69 -4.68
C PRO A 228 12.46 -5.58 -4.87
N PRO A 229 13.58 -5.01 -5.36
CA PRO A 229 14.87 -5.70 -5.37
C PRO A 229 15.25 -6.22 -3.98
N SER A 230 15.76 -7.46 -3.93
CA SER A 230 16.17 -8.12 -2.67
C SER A 230 17.09 -7.27 -1.79
N GLN A 231 18.00 -6.49 -2.42
CA GLN A 231 18.92 -5.59 -1.72
C GLN A 231 18.18 -4.52 -0.91
N LEU A 232 17.00 -4.07 -1.35
CA LEU A 232 16.16 -3.13 -0.59
C LEU A 232 15.47 -3.83 0.59
N ILE A 233 15.00 -5.06 0.40
CA ILE A 233 14.44 -5.89 1.48
C ILE A 233 15.48 -6.11 2.59
N CYS A 234 16.75 -6.23 2.20
CA CYS A 234 17.88 -6.44 3.11
C CYS A 234 18.39 -5.18 3.83
N LEU A 235 17.75 -4.01 3.68
CA LEU A 235 18.23 -2.79 4.31
C LEU A 235 18.21 -2.91 5.85
N PRO A 236 19.30 -2.48 6.53
CA PRO A 236 19.50 -2.74 7.96
C PRO A 236 18.59 -1.94 8.88
N GLN A 237 17.95 -0.88 8.40
CA GLN A 237 16.98 -0.08 9.18
C GLN A 237 15.54 -0.36 8.77
N LEU A 238 15.32 -1.15 7.72
CA LEU A 238 13.98 -1.41 7.20
C LEU A 238 13.22 -2.29 8.18
N LYS A 239 12.08 -1.79 8.64
CA LYS A 239 11.18 -2.45 9.60
C LYS A 239 9.86 -2.83 8.96
N GLY A 240 9.32 -1.95 8.11
CA GLY A 240 8.07 -2.15 7.39
C GLY A 240 8.30 -2.21 5.88
N LEU A 241 7.68 -3.20 5.23
CA LEU A 241 7.64 -3.31 3.79
C LEU A 241 6.20 -3.56 3.33
N GLU A 242 5.75 -2.79 2.36
CA GLU A 242 4.50 -3.01 1.66
C GLU A 242 4.75 -3.18 0.16
N PHE A 243 4.21 -4.23 -0.44
CA PHE A 243 4.20 -4.31 -1.90
C PHE A 243 3.02 -5.02 -2.56
N GLY A 244 2.83 -4.75 -3.86
CA GLY A 244 1.82 -5.39 -4.71
C GLY A 244 2.35 -6.56 -5.57
N LEU A 245 1.49 -7.56 -5.78
CA LEU A 245 1.65 -8.71 -6.68
C LEU A 245 0.38 -8.86 -7.56
N LEU A 246 0.27 -8.05 -8.62
CA LEU A 246 -0.95 -7.84 -9.45
C LEU A 246 -0.92 -8.50 -10.87
N ASP A 247 -2.07 -8.87 -11.47
CA ASP A 247 -2.21 -9.67 -12.74
C ASP A 247 -1.46 -9.12 -13.99
N ASP A 248 -1.15 -7.83 -14.06
CA ASP A 248 -0.45 -7.31 -15.24
C ASP A 248 1.06 -7.65 -15.27
N HIS A 249 1.61 -8.23 -14.20
CA HIS A 249 3.02 -8.66 -14.10
C HIS A 249 3.34 -9.99 -14.80
N TRP A 250 2.35 -10.88 -15.05
CA TRP A 250 2.63 -12.32 -15.24
C TRP A 250 2.85 -12.76 -16.69
N ASN A 251 2.35 -12.00 -17.66
CA ASN A 251 2.48 -12.35 -19.08
C ASN A 251 3.89 -12.11 -19.64
N GLN A 252 4.83 -11.56 -18.84
CA GLN A 252 6.16 -11.17 -19.30
C GLN A 252 7.29 -11.91 -18.57
N SER A 253 7.47 -13.17 -18.98
CA SER A 253 8.72 -13.95 -18.97
C SER A 253 9.08 -14.82 -17.76
N SER A 254 9.37 -16.08 -18.08
CA SER A 254 10.12 -17.06 -17.27
C SER A 254 11.53 -16.62 -16.87
N ALA A 255 12.04 -15.50 -17.41
CA ALA A 255 13.29 -14.89 -16.98
C ALA A 255 13.15 -14.19 -15.62
N TYR A 256 11.93 -13.74 -15.26
CA TYR A 256 11.66 -13.11 -13.98
C TYR A 256 11.83 -14.07 -12.80
N LEU A 257 11.26 -15.28 -12.88
CA LEU A 257 11.45 -16.33 -11.88
C LEU A 257 12.94 -16.71 -11.68
N ARG A 258 13.82 -16.45 -12.67
CA ARG A 258 15.27 -16.68 -12.55
C ARG A 258 16.02 -15.54 -11.85
N LEU A 259 15.56 -14.29 -12.00
CA LEU A 259 16.17 -13.10 -11.39
C LEU A 259 15.91 -13.02 -9.88
N ILE A 260 14.81 -13.61 -9.44
CA ILE A 260 14.40 -13.63 -8.04
C ILE A 260 15.05 -14.79 -7.25
N ASN A 261 16.05 -15.47 -7.81
CA ASN A 261 16.82 -16.49 -7.09
C ASN A 261 17.63 -15.85 -5.95
N LEU A 262 16.96 -15.68 -4.81
CA LEU A 262 17.55 -15.42 -3.52
C LEU A 262 18.43 -16.64 -3.18
N THR A 263 19.68 -16.62 -3.56
CA THR A 263 20.60 -17.72 -3.23
C THR A 263 21.27 -17.41 -1.90
N GLY A 264 20.94 -18.21 -0.87
CA GLY A 264 21.84 -18.49 0.26
C GLY A 264 21.90 -17.54 1.45
N THR A 265 21.18 -16.41 1.50
CA THR A 265 21.27 -15.48 2.65
C THR A 265 19.92 -15.19 3.31
N THR A 266 19.93 -15.06 4.64
CA THR A 266 18.84 -14.48 5.43
C THR A 266 18.54 -13.07 4.94
N LEU A 267 17.29 -12.78 4.57
CA LEU A 267 16.90 -11.57 3.85
C LEU A 267 16.95 -10.31 4.70
N SER A 268 16.49 -10.34 5.94
CA SER A 268 16.65 -9.21 6.86
C SER A 268 16.42 -9.68 8.29
N ARG A 269 17.16 -9.08 9.23
CA ARG A 269 16.97 -9.29 10.67
C ARG A 269 16.18 -8.16 11.33
N THR A 270 15.80 -7.12 10.59
CA THR A 270 15.12 -5.94 11.13
C THR A 270 13.69 -5.78 10.63
N LEU A 271 13.36 -6.43 9.52
CA LEU A 271 12.03 -6.40 8.95
C LEU A 271 11.06 -7.18 9.85
N THR A 272 10.14 -6.44 10.46
CA THR A 272 9.16 -6.92 11.45
C THR A 272 7.75 -6.91 10.90
N HIS A 273 7.47 -6.07 9.91
CA HIS A 273 6.15 -5.93 9.31
C HIS A 273 6.22 -6.08 7.79
N LEU A 274 5.34 -6.92 7.25
CA LEU A 274 5.18 -7.16 5.83
C LEU A 274 3.70 -7.03 5.46
N SER A 275 3.40 -6.16 4.51
CA SER A 275 2.09 -6.01 3.89
C SER A 275 2.21 -6.40 2.41
N VAL A 276 1.33 -7.28 1.95
CA VAL A 276 1.33 -7.74 0.56
C VAL A 276 -0.06 -7.59 -0.02
N ARG A 277 -0.17 -6.79 -1.08
CA ARG A 277 -1.38 -6.70 -1.89
C ARG A 277 -1.34 -7.78 -2.95
N LEU A 278 -2.30 -8.69 -2.89
CA LEU A 278 -2.43 -9.83 -3.76
C LEU A 278 -3.59 -9.59 -4.72
N ASP A 279 -3.38 -10.00 -5.96
CA ASP A 279 -4.48 -10.11 -6.90
C ASP A 279 -5.53 -11.10 -6.37
N LYS A 280 -6.82 -10.83 -6.58
CA LYS A 280 -7.89 -11.78 -6.27
C LYS A 280 -7.70 -13.14 -6.94
N LEU A 281 -6.98 -13.19 -8.06
CA LEU A 281 -6.54 -14.43 -8.73
C LEU A 281 -5.65 -15.33 -7.87
N ALA A 282 -5.05 -14.81 -6.79
CA ALA A 282 -4.29 -15.60 -5.81
C ALA A 282 -5.10 -16.76 -5.22
N LEU A 283 -6.42 -16.63 -5.22
CA LEU A 283 -7.34 -17.59 -4.63
C LEU A 283 -7.73 -18.74 -5.56
N TYR A 284 -7.16 -18.88 -6.78
CA TYR A 284 -7.53 -19.96 -7.71
C TYR A 284 -6.37 -20.92 -8.02
N SER A 285 -6.69 -22.22 -8.06
CA SER A 285 -5.78 -23.37 -8.32
C SER A 285 -5.27 -23.44 -9.74
N ASP A 286 -6.14 -23.17 -10.72
CA ASP A 286 -5.96 -23.63 -12.10
C ASP A 286 -4.82 -22.90 -12.84
N ARG A 287 -4.24 -21.89 -12.18
CA ARG A 287 -2.99 -21.25 -12.58
C ARG A 287 -1.83 -21.84 -11.76
N VAL A 288 -1.60 -23.15 -11.86
CA VAL A 288 -0.48 -23.89 -11.20
C VAL A 288 0.86 -23.16 -11.37
N ILE A 289 1.09 -22.50 -12.50
CA ILE A 289 2.30 -21.71 -12.78
C ILE A 289 2.39 -20.44 -11.91
N LEU A 290 1.26 -19.77 -11.64
CA LEU A 290 1.20 -18.57 -10.80
C LEU A 290 1.36 -18.92 -9.32
N VAL A 291 0.60 -19.92 -8.84
CA VAL A 291 0.60 -20.39 -7.44
C VAL A 291 1.99 -20.90 -7.02
N HIS A 292 2.65 -21.68 -7.88
CA HIS A 292 3.98 -22.22 -7.54
C HIS A 292 5.12 -21.24 -7.82
N GLY A 293 4.93 -20.26 -8.71
CA GLY A 293 5.97 -19.30 -9.07
C GLY A 293 6.12 -18.18 -8.04
N ILE A 294 5.23 -17.19 -8.11
CA ILE A 294 5.39 -15.94 -7.32
C ILE A 294 4.91 -16.13 -5.89
N TYR A 295 3.81 -16.84 -5.63
CA TYR A 295 3.38 -17.11 -4.26
C TYR A 295 4.33 -18.09 -3.56
N GLY A 296 4.86 -19.07 -4.31
CA GLY A 296 6.01 -19.86 -3.86
C GLY A 296 7.20 -18.97 -3.46
N HIS A 297 7.51 -17.96 -4.26
CA HIS A 297 8.57 -17.02 -3.94
C HIS A 297 8.27 -16.10 -2.73
N LEU A 298 7.03 -15.64 -2.61
CA LEU A 298 6.57 -14.89 -1.44
C LEU A 298 6.76 -15.73 -0.18
N ASN A 299 6.38 -17.01 -0.22
CA ASN A 299 6.56 -17.94 0.88
C ASN A 299 8.05 -18.16 1.18
N ASP A 300 8.90 -18.34 0.17
CA ASP A 300 10.35 -18.43 0.35
C ASP A 300 10.95 -17.16 0.98
N THR A 301 10.43 -15.98 0.62
CA THR A 301 10.81 -14.71 1.21
C THR A 301 10.41 -14.67 2.68
N ILE A 302 9.14 -14.95 3.00
CA ILE A 302 8.60 -15.00 4.36
C ILE A 302 9.40 -15.96 5.24
N LYS A 303 9.73 -17.15 4.74
CA LYS A 303 10.54 -18.16 5.45
C LYS A 303 11.92 -17.63 5.87
N ARG A 304 12.49 -16.70 5.12
CA ARG A 304 13.84 -16.13 5.34
C ARG A 304 13.85 -14.86 6.18
N LEU A 305 12.68 -14.28 6.47
CA LEU A 305 12.53 -13.11 7.31
C LEU A 305 12.46 -13.55 8.78
N THR A 306 13.63 -13.72 9.41
CA THR A 306 13.76 -14.31 10.75
C THR A 306 13.19 -13.46 11.89
N SER A 307 12.87 -12.20 11.60
CA SER A 307 12.34 -11.22 12.55
C SER A 307 10.92 -10.76 12.19
N LEU A 308 10.29 -11.39 11.19
CA LEU A 308 8.94 -11.02 10.78
C LEU A 308 7.96 -11.34 11.90
N GLU A 309 7.27 -10.32 12.41
CA GLU A 309 6.28 -10.44 13.49
C GLU A 309 4.85 -10.29 12.95
N TYR A 310 4.65 -9.42 11.95
CA TYR A 310 3.36 -9.06 11.39
C TYR A 310 3.32 -9.32 9.88
N LEU A 311 2.31 -10.05 9.42
CA LEU A 311 2.01 -10.29 8.02
C LEU A 311 0.57 -9.86 7.74
N PHE A 312 0.41 -8.91 6.82
CA PHE A 312 -0.87 -8.48 6.29
C PHE A 312 -0.96 -8.90 4.82
N LEU A 313 -1.99 -9.66 4.47
CA LEU A 313 -2.29 -10.07 3.11
C LEU A 313 -3.61 -9.43 2.71
N GLN A 314 -3.53 -8.45 1.82
CA GLN A 314 -4.68 -7.75 1.29
C GLN A 314 -5.03 -8.34 -0.07
N PHE A 315 -6.23 -8.87 -0.21
CA PHE A 315 -6.73 -9.34 -1.48
C PHE A 315 -7.63 -8.25 -2.08
N GLY A 316 -7.26 -7.76 -3.25
CA GLY A 316 -8.03 -6.73 -3.92
C GLY A 316 -8.05 -6.87 -5.43
N SER A 317 -9.01 -6.19 -6.04
CA SER A 317 -8.97 -5.90 -7.46
C SER A 317 -8.31 -4.55 -7.65
N GLU A 318 -7.08 -4.56 -8.13
CA GLU A 318 -6.48 -3.32 -8.57
C GLU A 318 -6.84 -3.13 -10.08
N TRP A 319 -7.45 -1.96 -10.39
CA TRP A 319 -7.60 -1.30 -11.70
C TRP A 319 -8.75 -1.66 -12.65
N GLY A 320 -9.98 -1.78 -12.14
CA GLY A 320 -11.20 -1.61 -12.95
C GLY A 320 -11.38 -2.62 -14.10
N LYS A 321 -10.52 -3.63 -14.20
CA LYS A 321 -10.73 -4.77 -15.08
C LYS A 321 -11.70 -5.69 -14.37
N GLU A 322 -12.92 -5.72 -14.88
CA GLU A 322 -13.85 -6.77 -14.55
C GLU A 322 -13.16 -8.12 -14.73
N PHE A 323 -13.32 -8.97 -13.73
CA PHE A 323 -12.85 -10.33 -13.82
C PHE A 323 -13.60 -11.00 -14.97
N ASP A 324 -12.90 -11.57 -15.95
CA ASP A 324 -13.57 -12.37 -16.98
C ASP A 324 -13.82 -13.77 -16.41
N PRO A 325 -15.08 -14.12 -16.05
CA PRO A 325 -15.43 -15.43 -15.49
C PRO A 325 -15.09 -16.60 -16.42
N ARG A 326 -14.77 -16.34 -17.68
CA ARG A 326 -14.31 -17.36 -18.64
C ARG A 326 -12.87 -17.83 -18.40
N LEU A 327 -12.10 -17.16 -17.54
CA LEU A 327 -10.66 -17.42 -17.35
C LEU A 327 -10.31 -18.49 -16.31
N GLY A 328 -11.27 -19.14 -15.66
CA GLY A 328 -11.02 -20.27 -14.76
C GLY A 328 -12.28 -20.85 -14.15
N ASP A 329 -12.19 -22.09 -13.67
CA ASP A 329 -13.25 -22.69 -12.85
C ASP A 329 -13.27 -22.01 -11.47
N LEU A 330 -14.31 -21.21 -11.25
CA LEU A 330 -14.50 -20.42 -10.04
C LEU A 330 -14.89 -21.26 -8.83
N SER A 331 -15.32 -22.51 -9.05
CA SER A 331 -15.69 -23.44 -7.97
C SER A 331 -14.49 -23.89 -7.13
N GLU A 332 -13.26 -23.69 -7.62
CA GLU A 332 -12.06 -24.14 -6.92
C GLU A 332 -11.42 -23.07 -6.02
N ALA A 333 -12.02 -21.88 -5.87
CA ALA A 333 -11.43 -20.80 -5.09
C ALA A 333 -11.14 -21.22 -3.63
N SER A 334 -9.95 -20.87 -3.11
CA SER A 334 -9.54 -21.24 -1.76
C SER A 334 -8.49 -20.29 -1.17
N TYR A 335 -8.63 -19.96 0.12
CA TYR A 335 -7.61 -19.26 0.88
C TYR A 335 -6.34 -20.10 1.13
N ASP A 336 -6.45 -21.43 1.02
CA ASP A 336 -5.29 -22.31 1.21
C ASP A 336 -4.19 -22.12 0.17
N TYR A 337 -4.50 -21.67 -1.04
CA TYR A 337 -3.48 -21.51 -2.09
C TYR A 337 -2.39 -20.50 -1.71
N VAL A 338 -2.75 -19.49 -0.91
CA VAL A 338 -1.79 -18.52 -0.38
C VAL A 338 -1.25 -18.95 0.98
N THR A 339 -2.12 -19.50 1.84
CA THR A 339 -1.81 -19.65 3.26
C THR A 339 -1.21 -21.00 3.67
N SER A 340 -1.51 -22.08 2.95
CA SER A 340 -1.05 -23.44 3.30
C SER A 340 0.47 -23.62 3.25
N GLU A 341 1.15 -22.80 2.46
CA GLU A 341 2.61 -22.81 2.29
C GLU A 341 3.34 -21.74 3.10
N LEU A 342 2.60 -20.89 3.81
CA LEU A 342 3.20 -19.92 4.74
C LEU A 342 3.92 -20.66 5.86
N GLU A 343 5.21 -20.38 5.99
CA GLU A 343 6.06 -20.94 7.03
C GLU A 343 6.92 -19.82 7.60
N SER A 344 6.86 -19.63 8.90
CA SER A 344 7.65 -18.64 9.61
C SER A 344 7.84 -19.04 11.07
N LEU A 345 9.07 -18.94 11.56
CA LEU A 345 9.43 -19.21 12.95
C LEU A 345 9.32 -17.99 13.86
N SER A 346 9.00 -16.81 13.31
CA SER A 346 8.91 -15.54 14.03
C SER A 346 7.52 -14.92 13.99
N LEU A 347 6.70 -15.26 12.98
CA LEU A 347 5.41 -14.62 12.77
C LEU A 347 4.48 -14.82 13.98
N THR A 348 3.97 -13.70 14.50
CA THR A 348 3.07 -13.66 15.65
C THR A 348 1.68 -13.16 15.30
N HIS A 349 1.55 -12.33 14.25
CA HIS A 349 0.28 -11.76 13.81
C HIS A 349 0.10 -12.00 12.30
N LEU A 350 -1.05 -12.56 11.94
CA LEU A 350 -1.48 -12.71 10.55
C LEU A 350 -2.82 -12.00 10.37
N ALA A 351 -2.92 -11.16 9.35
CA ALA A 351 -4.19 -10.55 8.98
C ALA A 351 -4.45 -10.75 7.48
N LEU A 352 -5.69 -11.13 7.17
CA LEU A 352 -6.22 -11.36 5.84
C LEU A 352 -7.35 -10.35 5.62
N ASP A 353 -7.21 -9.51 4.60
CA ASP A 353 -8.24 -8.54 4.22
C ASP A 353 -8.78 -8.86 2.82
N VAL A 354 -10.10 -8.90 2.70
CA VAL A 354 -10.81 -9.21 1.45
C VAL A 354 -11.90 -8.18 1.14
N GLU A 355 -11.83 -6.99 1.75
CA GLU A 355 -12.86 -5.97 1.59
C GLU A 355 -13.15 -5.66 0.10
N ASP A 356 -12.11 -5.62 -0.72
CA ASP A 356 -12.21 -5.33 -2.16
C ASP A 356 -12.66 -6.52 -3.02
N ILE A 357 -12.45 -7.75 -2.53
CA ILE A 357 -12.87 -8.96 -3.24
C ILE A 357 -14.38 -8.92 -3.51
N ARG A 358 -15.20 -8.62 -2.49
CA ARG A 358 -16.66 -8.68 -2.61
C ARG A 358 -17.23 -7.62 -3.54
N LYS A 359 -16.65 -6.42 -3.54
CA LYS A 359 -17.06 -5.34 -4.45
C LYS A 359 -16.72 -5.69 -5.90
N SER A 360 -15.56 -6.31 -6.12
CA SER A 360 -15.02 -6.57 -7.46
C SER A 360 -15.58 -7.82 -8.18
N TRP A 361 -16.48 -8.55 -7.53
CA TRP A 361 -16.95 -9.88 -7.95
C TRP A 361 -18.44 -9.95 -8.24
N ARG A 362 -19.14 -8.81 -8.15
CA ARG A 362 -20.49 -8.69 -8.63
C ARG A 362 -20.44 -8.45 -10.14
N ASN A 363 -21.25 -9.19 -10.90
CA ASN A 363 -21.43 -8.91 -12.31
C ASN A 363 -22.34 -7.67 -12.50
N GLU A 364 -22.56 -7.24 -13.75
CA GLU A 364 -23.49 -6.14 -14.09
C GLU A 364 -24.92 -6.34 -13.53
N ASN A 365 -25.29 -7.59 -13.19
CA ASN A 365 -26.59 -7.96 -12.64
C ASN A 365 -26.60 -8.07 -11.09
N ASP A 366 -25.54 -7.63 -10.42
CA ASP A 366 -25.35 -7.72 -8.96
C ASP A 366 -25.30 -9.16 -8.40
N GLU A 367 -25.21 -10.18 -9.26
CA GLU A 367 -25.04 -11.57 -8.86
C GLU A 367 -23.56 -11.84 -8.55
N THR A 368 -23.29 -12.44 -7.40
CA THR A 368 -21.95 -12.92 -7.05
C THR A 368 -21.61 -14.13 -7.90
N LEU A 369 -20.55 -14.05 -8.70
CA LEU A 369 -20.06 -15.15 -9.54
C LEU A 369 -19.52 -16.35 -8.74
N PHE A 370 -19.53 -16.28 -7.41
CA PHE A 370 -18.97 -17.27 -6.49
C PHE A 370 -20.05 -17.81 -5.57
N GLU A 371 -20.14 -19.12 -5.46
CA GLU A 371 -20.98 -19.78 -4.45
C GLU A 371 -20.29 -19.69 -3.07
N GLU A 372 -18.97 -19.96 -2.96
CA GLU A 372 -18.20 -19.82 -1.72
C GLU A 372 -16.67 -19.87 -2.00
N ILE A 373 -15.83 -19.10 -1.30
CA ILE A 373 -14.37 -19.33 -1.29
C ILE A 373 -14.09 -20.37 -0.21
N ARG A 374 -13.40 -21.47 -0.54
CA ARG A 374 -13.09 -22.50 0.46
C ARG A 374 -12.17 -21.95 1.57
N PRO A 375 -12.43 -22.28 2.84
CA PRO A 375 -11.65 -21.80 3.98
C PRO A 375 -10.24 -22.39 3.98
N MET A 376 -9.40 -21.81 4.83
CA MET A 376 -8.07 -22.33 5.12
C MET A 376 -8.17 -23.62 5.94
N THR A 377 -7.21 -24.53 5.77
CA THR A 377 -7.19 -25.82 6.46
C THR A 377 -6.26 -25.85 7.67
N SER A 378 -5.14 -25.12 7.69
CA SER A 378 -4.17 -25.24 8.79
C SER A 378 -3.10 -24.15 8.85
N PHE A 379 -2.76 -23.72 10.08
CA PHE A 379 -1.62 -22.84 10.39
C PHE A 379 -0.48 -23.54 11.16
N ARG A 380 -0.37 -24.87 11.06
CA ARG A 380 0.67 -25.64 11.77
C ARG A 380 2.11 -25.21 11.46
N LYS A 381 2.35 -24.63 10.30
CA LYS A 381 3.66 -24.09 9.87
C LYS A 381 3.99 -22.72 10.49
N LEU A 382 3.10 -22.17 11.33
CA LEU A 382 3.26 -20.89 12.04
C LEU A 382 3.23 -21.11 13.56
N PRO A 383 4.25 -21.77 14.14
CA PRO A 383 4.23 -22.24 15.53
C PRO A 383 4.23 -21.13 16.60
N LYS A 384 4.47 -19.87 16.21
CA LYS A 384 4.43 -18.71 17.11
C LYS A 384 3.23 -17.78 16.87
N LEU A 385 2.31 -18.16 15.99
CA LEU A 385 1.14 -17.34 15.70
C LEU A 385 0.29 -17.16 16.96
N ARG A 386 0.09 -15.90 17.36
CA ARG A 386 -0.68 -15.49 18.54
C ARG A 386 -1.95 -14.74 18.17
N SER A 387 -1.97 -14.05 17.03
CA SER A 387 -3.14 -13.33 16.56
C SER A 387 -3.43 -13.67 15.11
N ILE A 388 -4.70 -13.89 14.81
CA ILE A 388 -5.20 -13.96 13.45
C ILE A 388 -6.40 -13.04 13.28
N THR A 389 -6.43 -12.25 12.22
CA THR A 389 -7.62 -11.51 11.80
C THR A 389 -7.96 -11.95 10.38
N ALA A 390 -9.18 -12.43 10.15
CA ALA A 390 -9.56 -12.96 8.85
C ALA A 390 -11.07 -12.85 8.60
N PRO A 391 -11.52 -12.89 7.33
CA PRO A 391 -12.93 -13.01 6.99
C PRO A 391 -13.52 -14.31 7.52
N GLU A 392 -14.80 -14.31 7.88
CA GLU A 392 -15.49 -15.54 8.33
C GLU A 392 -15.24 -16.73 7.39
N GLY A 393 -15.41 -16.53 6.08
CA GLY A 393 -15.24 -17.59 5.08
C GLY A 393 -13.80 -18.10 4.93
N ALA A 394 -12.81 -17.42 5.51
CA ALA A 394 -11.44 -17.91 5.54
C ALA A 394 -11.21 -18.90 6.71
N LEU A 395 -12.02 -18.83 7.77
CA LEU A 395 -11.88 -19.65 8.98
C LEU A 395 -12.93 -20.77 9.06
N ILE A 396 -14.09 -20.57 8.44
CA ILE A 396 -15.32 -21.36 8.64
C ILE A 396 -15.92 -21.69 7.27
N SER A 397 -16.36 -22.94 7.05
CA SER A 397 -17.25 -23.31 5.93
C SER A 397 -18.69 -23.48 6.40
N GLU A 398 -19.64 -23.55 5.47
CA GLU A 398 -21.03 -23.89 5.78
C GLU A 398 -21.19 -25.21 6.56
N ASP A 399 -20.36 -26.20 6.24
CA ASP A 399 -20.31 -27.52 6.90
C ASP A 399 -19.66 -27.49 8.30
N GLY A 400 -18.98 -26.41 8.67
CA GLY A 400 -18.42 -26.21 10.01
C GLY A 400 -16.99 -25.66 10.04
N PHE A 401 -16.29 -25.98 11.14
CA PHE A 401 -14.93 -25.49 11.37
C PHE A 401 -13.90 -26.33 10.61
N VAL A 402 -13.11 -25.68 9.75
CA VAL A 402 -12.13 -26.35 8.88
C VAL A 402 -10.68 -26.01 9.24
N CYS A 403 -10.42 -24.80 9.78
CA CYS A 403 -9.07 -24.29 9.94
C CYS A 403 -8.37 -24.75 11.24
N CYS A 404 -7.32 -25.57 11.16
CA CYS A 404 -6.52 -25.92 12.33
C CYS A 404 -5.68 -24.75 12.85
N LEU A 405 -6.17 -24.04 13.87
CA LEU A 405 -5.44 -23.00 14.60
C LEU A 405 -4.37 -23.58 15.54
N PRO A 406 -3.20 -22.93 15.70
CA PRO A 406 -2.15 -23.41 16.60
C PRO A 406 -2.54 -23.15 18.07
N ALA A 407 -2.03 -23.99 18.98
CA ALA A 407 -2.31 -23.87 20.42
C ALA A 407 -1.77 -22.56 21.05
N THR A 408 -0.88 -21.85 20.34
CA THR A 408 -0.33 -20.54 20.74
C THR A 408 -1.27 -19.38 20.48
N ILE A 409 -2.40 -19.60 19.81
CA ILE A 409 -3.33 -18.53 19.46
C ILE A 409 -3.93 -17.89 20.72
N GLU A 410 -3.87 -16.56 20.78
CA GLU A 410 -4.36 -15.72 21.87
C GLU A 410 -5.54 -14.84 21.43
N SER A 411 -5.52 -14.34 20.19
CA SER A 411 -6.55 -13.45 19.65
C SER A 411 -7.04 -13.90 18.27
N ILE A 412 -8.35 -13.83 18.06
CA ILE A 412 -9.01 -14.15 16.78
C ILE A 412 -9.93 -12.99 16.40
N GLY A 413 -9.59 -12.25 15.35
CA GLY A 413 -10.46 -11.25 14.71
C GLY A 413 -11.23 -11.88 13.56
N ILE A 414 -12.54 -11.70 13.55
CA ILE A 414 -13.42 -12.18 12.47
C ILE A 414 -14.04 -10.98 11.77
N ILE A 415 -13.69 -10.83 10.50
CA ILE A 415 -14.18 -9.78 9.61
C ILE A 415 -15.51 -10.25 8.98
N VAL A 416 -16.52 -9.39 9.05
CA VAL A 416 -17.86 -9.62 8.47
C VAL A 416 -18.49 -10.93 8.97
N ALA A 417 -18.65 -11.01 10.29
CA ALA A 417 -19.30 -12.14 10.96
C ALA A 417 -20.78 -12.33 10.55
N LYS A 418 -21.14 -13.59 10.28
CA LYS A 418 -22.45 -14.17 9.94
C LYS A 418 -22.77 -15.33 10.90
N TYR A 419 -23.71 -16.20 10.52
CA TYR A 419 -24.16 -17.34 11.33
C TYR A 419 -23.07 -18.40 11.61
N GLY A 420 -22.12 -18.61 10.70
CA GLY A 420 -21.02 -19.57 10.89
C GLY A 420 -20.12 -19.19 12.06
N THR A 421 -19.87 -17.89 12.27
CA THR A 421 -19.09 -17.35 13.40
C THR A 421 -19.57 -17.89 14.76
N PHE A 422 -20.86 -18.06 14.96
CA PHE A 422 -21.40 -18.57 16.22
C PHE A 422 -21.04 -20.02 16.49
N LYS A 423 -21.23 -20.88 15.48
CA LYS A 423 -20.87 -22.29 15.57
C LYS A 423 -19.39 -22.42 15.89
N PHE A 424 -18.56 -21.56 15.29
CA PHE A 424 -17.13 -21.51 15.53
C PHE A 424 -16.77 -21.05 16.95
N ILE A 425 -17.36 -19.94 17.43
CA ILE A 425 -17.13 -19.47 18.81
C ILE A 425 -17.54 -20.55 19.81
N ARG A 426 -18.71 -21.18 19.62
CA ARG A 426 -19.18 -22.29 20.45
C ARG A 426 -18.19 -23.45 20.44
N HIS A 427 -17.67 -23.81 19.25
CA HIS A 427 -16.69 -24.86 19.09
C HIS A 427 -15.38 -24.59 19.84
N ILE A 428 -14.83 -23.36 19.76
CA ILE A 428 -13.64 -22.97 20.51
C ILE A 428 -13.90 -23.09 22.01
N LEU A 429 -15.04 -22.58 22.47
CA LEU A 429 -15.36 -22.55 23.90
C LEU A 429 -15.66 -23.93 24.47
N SER A 430 -16.28 -24.84 23.69
CA SER A 430 -16.50 -26.22 24.11
C SER A 430 -15.21 -27.05 24.11
N HIS A 431 -14.18 -26.61 23.38
CA HIS A 431 -12.89 -27.30 23.24
C HIS A 431 -11.71 -26.46 23.75
N GLN A 432 -11.88 -25.67 24.82
CA GLN A 432 -10.83 -24.80 25.38
C GLN A 432 -9.51 -25.53 25.67
N GLY A 433 -9.54 -26.84 25.95
CA GLY A 433 -8.31 -27.64 26.12
C GLY A 433 -7.42 -27.69 24.87
N GLN A 434 -7.96 -27.46 23.67
CA GLN A 434 -7.19 -27.39 22.42
C GLN A 434 -6.54 -26.00 22.21
N TRP A 435 -7.18 -24.94 22.71
CA TRP A 435 -6.69 -23.57 22.59
C TRP A 435 -6.69 -22.85 23.96
N PRO A 436 -5.83 -23.31 24.90
CA PRO A 436 -5.83 -22.81 26.27
C PRO A 436 -5.40 -21.34 26.39
N ASN A 437 -4.82 -20.78 25.33
CA ASN A 437 -4.28 -19.41 25.33
C ASN A 437 -5.24 -18.37 24.75
N VAL A 438 -6.41 -18.76 24.23
CA VAL A 438 -7.37 -17.82 23.63
C VAL A 438 -7.94 -16.88 24.69
N LYS A 439 -7.65 -15.59 24.53
CA LYS A 439 -8.02 -14.48 25.43
C LYS A 439 -9.00 -13.50 24.80
N SER A 440 -9.08 -13.43 23.47
CA SER A 440 -10.01 -12.53 22.78
C SER A 440 -10.51 -13.11 21.46
N ILE A 441 -11.79 -12.90 21.20
CA ILE A 441 -12.40 -13.06 19.88
C ILE A 441 -13.09 -11.74 19.55
N LYS A 442 -12.65 -11.07 18.50
CA LYS A 442 -13.15 -9.74 18.07
C LYS A 442 -14.00 -9.89 16.82
N LEU A 443 -15.10 -9.14 16.76
CA LEU A 443 -16.01 -9.16 15.61
C LEU A 443 -15.91 -7.84 14.86
N GLU A 444 -14.97 -7.78 13.93
CA GLU A 444 -14.62 -6.56 13.22
C GLU A 444 -15.60 -6.28 12.07
N ARG A 445 -15.98 -5.02 11.90
CA ARG A 445 -16.66 -4.56 10.69
C ARG A 445 -15.62 -4.50 9.57
N GLY A 446 -16.02 -4.75 8.33
CA GLY A 446 -15.09 -4.68 7.18
C GLY A 446 -14.29 -3.38 7.13
N TYR A 447 -14.93 -2.26 7.50
CA TYR A 447 -14.31 -0.93 7.57
C TYR A 447 -13.30 -0.75 8.73
N ASP A 448 -13.36 -1.58 9.78
CA ASP A 448 -12.49 -1.45 10.97
C ASP A 448 -11.05 -1.96 10.67
N ILE A 449 -10.85 -2.72 9.59
CA ILE A 449 -9.52 -3.19 9.16
C ILE A 449 -8.64 -1.99 8.78
N ARG A 450 -9.21 -0.96 8.16
CA ARG A 450 -8.49 0.29 7.86
C ARG A 450 -8.01 0.94 9.15
N GLU A 451 -8.80 0.95 10.22
CA GLU A 451 -8.36 1.43 11.54
C GLU A 451 -7.29 0.53 12.15
N LEU A 452 -7.40 -0.80 12.03
CA LEU A 452 -6.37 -1.75 12.48
C LEU A 452 -5.03 -1.49 11.76
N TYR A 453 -5.10 -1.25 10.46
CA TYR A 453 -3.97 -0.90 9.61
C TYR A 453 -3.42 0.50 9.95
N THR A 454 -4.28 1.47 10.24
CA THR A 454 -3.88 2.83 10.66
C THR A 454 -3.28 2.84 12.08
N ASN A 455 -3.71 1.93 12.95
CA ASN A 455 -3.13 1.73 14.27
C ASN A 455 -1.74 1.07 14.19
N ILE A 456 -1.50 0.21 13.19
CA ILE A 456 -0.18 -0.35 12.89
C ILE A 456 0.68 0.68 12.13
N TYR A 457 0.07 1.51 11.29
CA TYR A 457 0.71 2.53 10.44
C TYR A 457 -0.07 3.87 10.45
N PRO A 458 0.20 4.76 11.40
CA PRO A 458 -0.50 6.04 11.47
C PRO A 458 -0.16 6.93 10.26
N GLY A 459 -1.13 7.16 9.36
CA GLY A 459 -1.06 8.20 8.32
C GLY A 459 -0.94 7.73 6.87
N MET A 460 -1.55 6.60 6.49
CA MET A 460 -1.27 5.96 5.18
C MET A 460 -2.46 5.81 4.22
N PHE A 461 -3.70 6.08 4.64
CA PHE A 461 -4.85 6.10 3.74
C PHE A 461 -5.17 7.53 3.30
N HIS A 462 -5.09 7.76 1.99
CA HIS A 462 -5.74 8.87 1.32
C HIS A 462 -7.02 8.33 0.67
N ASP A 463 -8.16 8.89 1.06
CA ASP A 463 -9.45 8.64 0.40
C ASP A 463 -9.40 9.30 -0.99
N ASP A 464 -8.88 8.59 -1.99
CA ASP A 464 -8.72 9.06 -3.37
C ASP A 464 -9.83 8.56 -4.32
N ASP A 465 -10.88 7.90 -3.81
CA ASP A 465 -11.89 7.22 -4.64
C ASP A 465 -13.21 7.98 -4.88
N ASP A 466 -13.38 9.23 -4.39
CA ASP A 466 -14.71 9.88 -4.42
C ASP A 466 -14.91 11.04 -5.42
N ASP A 467 -13.92 11.54 -6.17
CA ASP A 467 -14.09 12.79 -6.94
C ASP A 467 -13.54 12.78 -8.38
N ASP A 468 -14.09 11.93 -9.26
CA ASP A 468 -13.84 12.00 -10.72
C ASP A 468 -14.93 12.77 -11.51
N ASP A 469 -15.80 13.57 -10.86
CA ASP A 469 -16.90 14.29 -11.55
C ASP A 469 -16.84 15.84 -11.57
N ASP A 470 -15.81 16.49 -11.02
CA ASP A 470 -15.73 17.96 -11.04
C ASP A 470 -14.84 18.51 -12.18
N GLU A 471 -15.22 18.20 -13.43
CA GLU A 471 -14.90 19.04 -14.58
C GLU A 471 -16.17 19.63 -15.22
N VAL A 472 -17.07 20.17 -14.38
CA VAL A 472 -18.16 21.04 -14.84
C VAL A 472 -17.61 22.45 -15.04
N SER A 473 -17.53 22.83 -16.31
CA SER A 473 -17.30 24.19 -16.79
C SER A 473 -18.10 25.24 -16.01
N HIS A 474 -17.40 26.17 -15.35
CA HIS A 474 -17.99 27.44 -14.92
C HIS A 474 -18.38 28.27 -16.15
N LEU A 475 -19.60 28.07 -16.66
CA LEU A 475 -20.31 29.07 -17.43
C LEU A 475 -21.20 29.86 -16.47
N PHE A 476 -20.81 31.11 -16.28
CA PHE A 476 -21.65 32.14 -15.67
C PHE A 476 -23.03 32.17 -16.34
N CYS A 477 -24.09 32.00 -15.54
CA CYS A 477 -25.42 32.47 -15.89
C CYS A 477 -25.89 33.37 -14.74
N ASP A 478 -25.76 34.68 -14.97
CA ASP A 478 -26.47 35.71 -14.23
C ASP A 478 -27.97 35.63 -14.55
N SER A 479 -28.79 36.05 -13.60
CA SER A 479 -30.24 36.36 -13.66
C SER A 479 -31.25 35.23 -13.36
N ASP A 480 -31.95 35.43 -12.23
CA ASP A 480 -33.37 35.22 -11.98
C ASP A 480 -34.07 34.05 -12.69
N CYS A 481 -34.29 32.96 -11.95
CA CYS A 481 -35.41 32.07 -12.24
C CYS A 481 -36.01 31.51 -10.95
N GLU A 482 -37.25 31.91 -10.70
CA GLU A 482 -38.13 31.53 -9.60
C GLU A 482 -38.53 30.04 -9.67
N CYS A 483 -38.83 29.48 -8.51
CA CYS A 483 -39.25 28.10 -8.28
C CYS A 483 -40.42 27.64 -9.18
N TYR A 484 -40.34 26.39 -9.64
CA TYR A 484 -41.49 25.48 -9.67
C TYR A 484 -41.02 24.09 -9.24
N CYS A 485 -41.25 23.76 -7.97
CA CYS A 485 -41.11 22.41 -7.43
C CYS A 485 -42.41 21.66 -7.73
N ASP A 486 -42.38 20.78 -8.72
CA ASP A 486 -43.34 19.68 -8.90
C ASP A 486 -42.60 18.57 -9.65
N ASN A 487 -41.86 17.74 -8.91
CA ASN A 487 -41.64 16.31 -9.17
C ASN A 487 -40.66 15.75 -8.13
N GLU A 488 -41.16 14.80 -7.34
CA GLU A 488 -40.49 13.69 -6.66
C GLU A 488 -38.96 13.84 -6.45
N CYS A 489 -38.61 14.40 -5.30
CA CYS A 489 -37.25 14.29 -4.75
C CYS A 489 -37.04 12.83 -4.30
N TYR A 490 -36.51 11.98 -5.19
CA TYR A 490 -35.88 10.71 -4.81
C TYR A 490 -34.56 11.03 -4.10
N CYS A 491 -34.64 11.33 -2.81
CA CYS A 491 -33.52 11.37 -1.88
C CYS A 491 -33.67 10.22 -0.88
N ASP A 492 -33.68 8.99 -1.40
CA ASP A 492 -33.56 7.77 -0.61
C ASP A 492 -32.78 6.77 -1.47
N ASN A 493 -31.46 6.72 -1.27
CA ASN A 493 -30.58 5.56 -1.49
C ASN A 493 -29.13 5.90 -1.10
N LEU A 494 -28.95 6.29 0.16
CA LEU A 494 -27.70 5.97 0.84
C LEU A 494 -27.79 4.48 1.17
N TYR A 495 -26.99 3.68 0.48
CA TYR A 495 -26.84 2.23 0.66
C TYR A 495 -26.52 1.86 2.12
N CYS A 496 -27.54 1.81 2.98
CA CYS A 496 -27.50 1.00 4.19
C CYS A 496 -27.78 -0.44 3.76
N ASN A 497 -26.71 -1.24 3.65
CA ASN A 497 -26.81 -2.68 3.43
C ASN A 497 -27.82 -3.31 4.42
N ASN A 498 -28.98 -3.72 3.89
CA ASN A 498 -30.06 -4.37 4.64
C ASN A 498 -29.70 -5.79 5.13
N ASP A 499 -28.52 -6.31 4.80
CA ASP A 499 -28.04 -7.63 5.26
C ASP A 499 -27.85 -7.72 6.78
N TRP A 500 -27.72 -6.59 7.48
CA TRP A 500 -27.46 -6.60 8.93
C TRP A 500 -28.71 -6.61 9.81
N HIS A 501 -29.90 -6.29 9.30
CA HIS A 501 -31.11 -6.22 10.14
C HIS A 501 -31.84 -7.57 10.31
N GLY A 502 -31.49 -8.59 9.53
CA GLY A 502 -32.21 -9.87 9.47
C GLY A 502 -31.92 -10.89 10.58
N ASP A 503 -30.81 -10.80 11.33
CA ASP A 503 -30.29 -11.97 12.06
C ASP A 503 -29.96 -11.76 13.57
N TYR A 504 -30.57 -10.76 14.22
CA TYR A 504 -30.33 -10.49 15.65
C TYR A 504 -31.08 -11.42 16.61
N THR A 505 -32.16 -12.07 16.15
CA THR A 505 -32.92 -13.05 16.92
C THR A 505 -32.07 -14.26 17.26
N HIS A 506 -31.23 -14.73 16.34
CA HIS A 506 -30.32 -15.86 16.55
C HIS A 506 -29.20 -15.52 17.55
N TRP A 507 -28.65 -14.29 17.54
CA TRP A 507 -27.71 -13.85 18.59
C TRP A 507 -28.34 -13.90 19.98
N ARG A 508 -29.60 -13.50 20.09
CA ARG A 508 -30.32 -13.48 21.37
C ARG A 508 -30.63 -14.88 21.89
N GLU A 509 -31.02 -15.80 21.02
CA GLU A 509 -31.29 -17.19 21.40
C GLU A 509 -30.00 -17.93 21.76
N PHE A 510 -28.91 -17.71 21.03
CA PHE A 510 -27.58 -18.23 21.35
C PHE A 510 -27.13 -17.87 22.78
N PHE A 511 -27.20 -16.59 23.17
CA PHE A 511 -26.80 -16.18 24.52
C PHE A 511 -27.71 -16.75 25.62
N LYS A 512 -28.95 -17.12 25.29
CA LYS A 512 -29.88 -17.76 26.23
C LYS A 512 -29.60 -19.26 26.38
N GLU A 513 -29.40 -19.96 25.28
CA GLU A 513 -29.25 -21.42 25.26
C GLU A 513 -27.89 -21.88 25.80
N ASP A 514 -26.81 -21.16 25.47
CA ASP A 514 -25.45 -21.57 25.84
C ASP A 514 -24.93 -20.88 27.11
N ARG A 515 -25.77 -20.15 27.84
CA ARG A 515 -25.42 -19.45 29.09
C ARG A 515 -24.64 -20.32 30.08
N ALA A 516 -24.99 -21.61 30.17
CA ALA A 516 -24.32 -22.57 31.04
C ALA A 516 -22.90 -22.94 30.58
N VAL A 517 -22.67 -23.02 29.26
CA VAL A 517 -21.33 -23.24 28.66
C VAL A 517 -20.43 -22.04 28.94
N PHE A 518 -20.97 -20.82 28.83
CA PHE A 518 -20.23 -19.59 29.10
C PHE A 518 -19.89 -19.38 30.58
N GLN A 519 -20.83 -19.71 31.48
CA GLN A 519 -20.62 -19.57 32.93
C GLN A 519 -19.62 -20.57 33.52
N GLY A 520 -19.40 -21.70 32.85
CA GLY A 520 -18.42 -22.72 33.25
C GLY A 520 -17.00 -22.50 32.71
N SER A 521 -16.81 -21.54 31.80
CA SER A 521 -15.53 -21.30 31.12
C SER A 521 -14.64 -20.35 31.94
N GLN A 522 -13.33 -20.62 32.03
CA GLN A 522 -12.37 -19.73 32.72
C GLN A 522 -12.13 -18.41 31.97
N SER A 523 -12.70 -18.27 30.76
CA SER A 523 -12.51 -17.12 29.86
C SER A 523 -13.69 -16.14 29.93
N SER A 524 -14.20 -15.82 31.13
CA SER A 524 -15.27 -14.83 31.30
C SER A 524 -14.94 -13.47 30.68
N ASP A 525 -13.65 -13.13 30.56
CA ASP A 525 -13.17 -11.87 30.01
C ASP A 525 -13.34 -11.77 28.48
N VAL A 526 -13.21 -12.88 27.74
CA VAL A 526 -13.49 -12.96 26.27
C VAL A 526 -14.94 -12.57 26.01
N PHE A 527 -15.85 -13.06 26.85
CA PHE A 527 -17.29 -12.82 26.74
C PHE A 527 -17.63 -11.35 27.00
N VAL A 528 -16.95 -10.73 27.96
CA VAL A 528 -17.16 -9.32 28.30
C VAL A 528 -16.83 -8.41 27.11
N GLU A 529 -15.80 -8.73 26.30
CA GLU A 529 -15.47 -7.93 25.11
C GLU A 529 -16.49 -8.09 23.97
N ILE A 530 -16.87 -9.33 23.61
CA ILE A 530 -17.88 -9.59 22.56
C ILE A 530 -19.21 -8.92 22.90
N VAL A 531 -19.62 -9.03 24.18
CA VAL A 531 -20.85 -8.40 24.67
C VAL A 531 -20.70 -6.88 24.70
N LYS A 532 -19.59 -6.32 25.21
CA LYS A 532 -19.36 -4.86 25.22
C LYS A 532 -19.35 -4.25 23.82
N GLU A 533 -18.74 -4.89 22.83
CA GLU A 533 -18.69 -4.43 21.45
C GLU A 533 -20.09 -4.40 20.81
N LYS A 534 -20.90 -5.43 21.05
CA LYS A 534 -22.30 -5.47 20.58
C LYS A 534 -23.22 -4.54 21.36
N LEU A 535 -22.98 -4.35 22.66
CA LEU A 535 -23.67 -3.39 23.52
C LEU A 535 -23.36 -1.94 23.14
N ALA A 536 -22.10 -1.63 22.80
CA ALA A 536 -21.71 -0.29 22.35
C ALA A 536 -22.45 0.13 21.06
N CYS A 537 -22.83 -0.84 20.22
CA CYS A 537 -23.65 -0.62 19.04
C CYS A 537 -25.14 -0.33 19.34
N ARG A 538 -25.61 -0.42 20.59
CA ARG A 538 -27.00 -0.10 20.99
C ARG A 538 -27.10 0.56 22.37
N LYS A 539 -27.74 1.73 22.44
CA LYS A 539 -28.18 2.36 23.71
C LYS A 539 -29.24 1.55 24.50
N GLU A 540 -29.80 0.47 23.94
CA GLU A 540 -30.99 -0.23 24.48
C GLU A 540 -30.70 -1.48 25.32
N TRP A 541 -29.46 -1.93 25.45
CA TRP A 541 -29.15 -3.20 26.11
C TRP A 541 -28.59 -3.03 27.54
N SER A 542 -29.23 -2.20 28.36
CA SER A 542 -28.85 -1.98 29.77
C SER A 542 -29.55 -2.92 30.77
N GLY A 543 -29.92 -4.13 30.32
CA GLY A 543 -30.64 -5.13 31.11
C GLY A 543 -29.75 -6.27 31.59
#